data_AF-A0A645G1L7-F1
#
_entry.id   AF-A0A645G1L7-F1
#
_cell.length_a   1.000
_cell.length_b   1.000
_cell.length_c   1.000
_cell.angle_alpha   90.00
_cell.angle_beta   90.00
_cell.angle_gamma   90.00
#
_symmetry.space_group_name_H-M   'P 1'
#
loop_
_entity.id
_entity.type
_entity.pdbx_description
1 polymer ?
#
loop_
_entity_poly.entity_id
_entity_poly.type
_entity_poly.pdbx_seq_one_letter_code
_entity_poly.pdbx_strand_id
1 'polypeptide(L)'
;MITTPVGDYKYTKSLSVVATGYTQYDEGCDSTTATGAAAVRGVIAVDPSVIPLGTKLYIPGYGIATAEDTGGAIDGNRIDLCYNSVDEAFAWGRRTVMVYILQ
;
A
#
# COMPACT_ATOMS: atom_id res chain seq x y z
N MET A 1 -17.15 -0.99 -10.51
CA MET A 1 -16.07 -1.70 -11.20
C MET A 1 -14.93 -0.73 -11.44
N ILE A 2 -13.69 -1.19 -11.41
CA ILE A 2 -12.49 -0.46 -11.80
C ILE A 2 -11.70 -1.33 -12.78
N THR A 3 -11.30 -0.77 -13.91
CA THR A 3 -10.43 -1.45 -14.88
C THR A 3 -8.98 -1.25 -14.45
N THR A 4 -8.25 -2.36 -14.38
CA THR A 4 -6.83 -2.40 -14.03
C THR A 4 -6.05 -3.08 -15.16
N PRO A 5 -4.71 -2.95 -15.20
CA PRO A 5 -3.89 -3.66 -16.19
C PRO A 5 -4.04 -5.19 -16.19
N VAL A 6 -4.56 -5.78 -15.10
CA VAL A 6 -4.72 -7.23 -14.93
C VAL A 6 -6.17 -7.69 -14.95
N GLY A 7 -7.12 -6.78 -15.22
CA GLY A 7 -8.54 -7.10 -15.34
C GLY A 7 -9.45 -6.11 -14.63
N ASP A 8 -10.76 -6.35 -14.73
CA ASP A 8 -11.78 -5.54 -14.08
C ASP A 8 -12.15 -6.09 -12.71
N TYR A 9 -12.16 -5.22 -11.69
CA TYR A 9 -12.50 -5.59 -10.32
C TYR A 9 -13.71 -4.82 -9.81
N LYS A 10 -14.53 -5.48 -8.98
CA LYS A 10 -15.50 -4.76 -8.14
C LYS A 10 -14.75 -4.11 -6.99
N TYR A 11 -15.23 -2.93 -6.57
CA TYR A 11 -14.70 -2.21 -5.43
C TYR A 11 -15.87 -1.71 -4.59
N THR A 12 -15.68 -1.60 -3.27
CA THR A 12 -16.70 -1.15 -2.32
C THR A 12 -16.55 0.32 -1.97
N LYS A 13 -15.31 0.82 -1.97
CA LYS A 13 -14.98 2.18 -1.53
C LYS A 13 -13.76 2.69 -2.30
N SER A 14 -13.70 3.99 -2.52
CA SER A 14 -12.47 4.67 -2.92
C SER A 14 -12.07 5.69 -1.87
N LEU A 15 -10.77 5.92 -1.73
CA LEU A 15 -10.18 6.81 -0.74
C LEU A 15 -9.11 7.67 -1.40
N SER A 16 -9.14 8.99 -1.14
CA SER A 16 -8.01 9.85 -1.45
C SER A 16 -7.02 9.77 -0.29
N VAL A 17 -5.81 9.28 -0.58
CA VAL A 17 -4.76 9.04 0.42
C VAL A 17 -3.45 9.68 -0.01
N VAL A 18 -2.64 10.04 0.98
CA VAL A 18 -1.22 10.34 0.75
C VAL A 18 -0.46 9.02 0.72
N ALA A 19 0.17 8.70 -0.41
CA ALA A 19 0.99 7.52 -0.59
C ALA A 19 2.47 7.88 -0.65
N THR A 20 3.27 7.22 0.19
CA THR A 20 4.74 7.19 0.11
C THR A 20 5.22 5.79 -0.31
N GLY A 21 6.53 5.60 -0.45
CA GLY A 21 7.12 4.29 -0.66
C GLY A 21 8.16 4.01 0.41
N TYR A 22 8.26 2.75 0.82
CA TYR A 22 9.27 2.23 1.75
C TYR A 22 9.85 0.92 1.25
N THR A 23 10.95 0.50 1.85
CA THR A 23 11.55 -0.82 1.63
C THR A 23 11.96 -1.49 2.93
N GLN A 24 12.11 -2.81 2.92
CA GLN A 24 12.70 -3.55 4.05
C GLN A 24 14.17 -3.16 4.35
N TYR A 25 14.81 -2.36 3.51
CA TYR A 25 16.19 -1.90 3.67
C TYR A 25 16.27 -0.50 4.31
N ASP A 26 15.13 0.15 4.52
CA ASP A 26 15.07 1.47 5.15
C ASP A 26 15.38 1.34 6.65
N GLU A 27 15.97 2.38 7.24
CA GLU A 27 16.33 2.38 8.65
C GLU A 27 15.08 2.20 9.53
N GLY A 28 15.07 1.16 10.36
CA GLY A 28 13.95 0.83 11.24
C GLY A 28 12.85 -0.04 10.60
N CYS A 29 13.08 -0.53 9.38
CA CYS A 29 12.22 -1.53 8.74
C CYS A 29 12.79 -2.95 8.88
N ASP A 30 11.90 -3.94 8.96
CA ASP A 30 12.22 -5.36 8.97
C ASP A 30 11.85 -6.01 7.63
N SER A 31 12.32 -7.24 7.40
CA SER A 31 11.92 -8.05 6.23
C SER A 31 10.51 -8.66 6.34
N THR A 32 9.83 -8.42 7.47
CA THR A 32 8.49 -8.93 7.78
C THR A 32 7.56 -7.80 8.19
N THR A 33 6.30 -7.91 7.79
CA THR A 33 5.24 -6.91 8.04
C THR A 33 4.55 -7.18 9.38
N ALA A 34 3.68 -6.27 9.82
CA ALA A 34 2.88 -6.45 11.04
C ALA A 34 2.04 -7.74 11.08
N THR A 35 1.62 -8.28 9.93
CA THR A 35 0.91 -9.58 9.85
C THR A 35 1.85 -10.78 9.72
N GLY A 36 3.16 -10.56 9.60
CA GLY A 36 4.17 -11.60 9.37
C GLY A 36 4.40 -11.96 7.90
N ALA A 37 3.80 -11.23 6.95
CA ALA A 37 4.10 -11.39 5.53
C ALA A 37 5.49 -10.84 5.20
N ALA A 38 6.08 -11.27 4.07
CA ALA A 38 7.34 -10.69 3.61
C ALA A 38 7.13 -9.23 3.16
N ALA A 39 8.01 -8.33 3.58
CA ALA A 39 8.01 -6.92 3.20
C ALA A 39 8.57 -6.76 1.77
N VAL A 40 7.73 -7.08 0.79
CA VAL A 40 8.02 -7.00 -0.65
C VAL A 40 6.86 -6.32 -1.38
N ARG A 41 7.10 -5.95 -2.65
CA ARG A 41 6.09 -5.33 -3.50
C ARG A 41 4.81 -6.17 -3.58
N GLY A 42 3.66 -5.52 -3.37
CA GLY A 42 2.35 -6.14 -3.23
C GLY A 42 1.78 -6.05 -1.80
N VAL A 43 2.60 -5.64 -0.84
CA VAL A 43 2.18 -5.24 0.51
C VAL A 43 2.17 -3.72 0.64
N ILE A 44 1.24 -3.21 1.44
CA ILE A 44 1.25 -1.81 1.90
C ILE A 44 1.09 -1.72 3.41
N ALA A 45 1.66 -0.66 3.99
CA ALA A 45 1.40 -0.22 5.34
C ALA A 45 0.21 0.75 5.37
N VAL A 46 -0.67 0.60 6.35
CA VAL A 46 -1.89 1.41 6.52
C VAL A 46 -2.14 1.74 7.99
N ASP A 47 -3.07 2.68 8.23
CA ASP A 47 -3.78 2.79 9.50
C ASP A 47 -4.96 1.77 9.53
N PRO A 48 -4.93 0.75 10.40
CA PRO A 48 -5.98 -0.27 10.48
C PRO A 48 -7.36 0.26 10.85
N SER A 49 -7.46 1.45 11.47
CA SER A 49 -8.73 2.09 11.80
C SER A 49 -9.44 2.65 10.57
N VAL A 50 -8.69 2.93 9.49
CA VAL A 50 -9.20 3.44 8.21
C VAL A 50 -9.29 2.32 7.17
N ILE A 51 -8.25 1.50 7.07
CA ILE A 51 -8.14 0.37 6.14
C ILE A 51 -7.73 -0.86 6.95
N PRO A 52 -8.64 -1.80 7.26
CA PRO A 52 -8.29 -3.00 8.03
C PRO A 52 -7.20 -3.84 7.36
N LEU A 53 -6.36 -4.49 8.16
CA LEU A 53 -5.38 -5.47 7.65
C LEU A 53 -6.10 -6.62 6.92
N GLY A 54 -5.45 -7.18 5.90
CA GLY A 54 -6.00 -8.14 4.95
C GLY A 54 -6.83 -7.53 3.82
N THR A 55 -7.11 -6.22 3.87
CA THR A 55 -7.86 -5.54 2.79
C THR A 55 -7.07 -5.57 1.49
N LYS A 56 -7.71 -5.95 0.39
CA LYS A 56 -7.13 -5.85 -0.96
C LYS A 56 -7.49 -4.52 -1.61
N LEU A 57 -6.51 -3.90 -2.25
CA LEU A 57 -6.65 -2.60 -2.87
C LEU A 57 -6.06 -2.59 -4.28
N TYR A 58 -6.60 -1.72 -5.11
CA TYR A 58 -5.91 -1.26 -6.32
C TYR A 58 -5.39 0.16 -6.11
N ILE A 59 -4.09 0.34 -6.35
CA ILE A 59 -3.39 1.63 -6.30
C ILE A 59 -2.88 1.94 -7.72
N PRO A 60 -3.47 2.92 -8.43
CA PRO A 60 -3.03 3.30 -9.77
C PRO A 60 -1.53 3.65 -9.80
N GLY A 61 -0.80 3.06 -10.75
CA GLY A 61 0.65 3.23 -10.88
C GLY A 61 1.51 2.31 -10.00
N TYR A 62 0.92 1.64 -9.00
CA TYR A 62 1.62 0.65 -8.19
C TYR A 62 1.16 -0.77 -8.48
N GLY A 63 -0.16 -1.00 -8.50
CA GLY A 63 -0.77 -2.30 -8.76
C GLY A 63 -1.79 -2.72 -7.72
N ILE A 64 -2.09 -4.03 -7.70
CA ILE A 64 -2.90 -4.66 -6.67
C ILE A 64 -2.02 -4.91 -5.44
N ALA A 65 -2.54 -4.60 -4.26
CA ALA A 65 -1.83 -4.79 -3.01
C ALA A 65 -2.75 -5.29 -1.90
N THR A 66 -2.14 -5.81 -0.83
CA THR A 66 -2.85 -6.18 0.40
C THR A 66 -2.29 -5.38 1.57
N ALA A 67 -3.18 -4.87 2.42
CA ALA A 67 -2.83 -4.17 3.65
C ALA A 67 -2.31 -5.19 4.68
N GLU A 68 -1.01 -5.33 4.80
CA GLU A 68 -0.37 -6.36 5.64
C GLU A 68 0.57 -5.74 6.69
N ASP A 69 0.71 -4.42 6.69
CA ASP A 69 1.68 -3.73 7.53
C ASP A 69 1.10 -2.47 8.19
N THR A 70 1.82 -1.95 9.17
CA THR A 70 1.50 -0.72 9.90
C THR A 70 2.78 0.07 10.17
N GLY A 71 2.66 1.37 10.44
CA GLY A 71 3.82 2.17 10.84
C GLY A 71 3.38 3.37 11.67
N GLY A 72 4.22 3.80 12.63
CA GLY A 72 3.86 4.89 13.54
C GLY A 72 3.57 6.23 12.85
N ALA A 73 4.10 6.44 11.64
CA ALA A 73 3.84 7.63 10.83
C ALA A 73 2.71 7.45 9.80
N ILE A 74 2.11 6.26 9.72
CA ILE A 74 1.04 5.88 8.80
C ILE A 74 -0.28 5.93 9.57
N ASP A 75 -0.83 7.14 9.63
CA ASP A 75 -2.02 7.49 10.42
C ASP A 75 -3.08 8.14 9.51
N GLY A 76 -4.34 7.78 9.70
CA GLY A 76 -5.47 8.26 8.92
C GLY A 76 -5.42 7.86 7.44
N ASN A 77 -5.67 8.81 6.54
CA ASN A 77 -5.66 8.60 5.09
C ASN A 77 -4.24 8.65 4.50
N ARG A 78 -3.29 7.96 5.15
CA ARG A 78 -1.92 7.79 4.67
C ARG A 78 -1.63 6.31 4.49
N ILE A 79 -0.91 5.98 3.42
CA ILE A 79 -0.42 4.63 3.15
C ILE A 79 1.06 4.68 2.79
N ASP A 80 1.77 3.57 3.01
CA ASP A 80 3.14 3.37 2.53
C ASP A 80 3.23 2.15 1.64
N LEU A 81 3.77 2.30 0.45
CA LEU A 81 3.83 1.24 -0.55
C LEU A 81 5.17 0.51 -0.43
N CYS A 82 5.14 -0.81 -0.18
CA CYS A 82 6.38 -1.58 -0.09
C CYS A 82 6.97 -1.74 -1.50
N TYR A 83 8.25 -1.44 -1.66
CA TYR A 83 9.00 -1.70 -2.89
C TYR A 83 10.12 -2.69 -2.64
N ASN A 84 10.60 -3.32 -3.71
CA ASN A 84 11.71 -4.26 -3.65
C ASN A 84 13.07 -3.56 -3.68
N SER A 85 13.10 -2.28 -4.04
CA SER A 85 14.31 -1.47 -4.13
C SER A 85 14.04 -0.03 -3.75
N VAL A 86 15.09 0.61 -3.20
CA VAL A 86 15.08 2.01 -2.79
C VAL A 86 14.81 2.92 -3.99
N ASP A 87 15.40 2.61 -5.15
CA ASP A 87 15.19 3.37 -6.39
C ASP A 87 13.72 3.40 -6.84
N GLU A 88 13.00 2.27 -6.74
CA GLU A 88 11.57 2.24 -7.05
C GLU A 88 10.75 3.08 -6.07
N ALA A 89 11.06 3.02 -4.77
CA ALA A 89 10.40 3.83 -3.75
C ALA A 89 10.63 5.33 -3.98
N PHE A 90 11.86 5.73 -4.33
CA PHE A 90 12.19 7.11 -4.69
C PHE A 90 11.51 7.56 -5.99
N ALA A 91 11.46 6.70 -7.01
CA ALA A 91 10.77 6.98 -8.26
C ALA A 91 9.25 7.20 -8.04
N TRP A 92 8.66 6.52 -7.05
CA TRP A 92 7.31 6.81 -6.59
C TRP A 92 7.23 8.13 -5.83
N GLY A 93 8.12 8.38 -4.87
CA GLY A 93 8.09 9.59 -4.05
C GLY A 93 6.79 9.75 -3.23
N ARG A 94 6.48 10.97 -2.79
CA ARG A 94 5.25 11.26 -2.05
C ARG A 94 4.20 11.88 -2.97
N ARG A 95 3.00 11.29 -3.00
CA ARG A 95 1.90 11.81 -3.84
C ARG A 95 0.53 11.49 -3.26
N THR A 96 -0.45 12.32 -3.59
CA THR A 96 -1.86 12.02 -3.29
C THR A 96 -2.44 11.20 -4.43
N VAL A 97 -3.06 10.07 -4.10
CA VAL A 97 -3.68 9.16 -5.08
C VAL A 97 -5.06 8.71 -4.62
N MET A 98 -5.91 8.36 -5.59
CA MET A 98 -7.19 7.68 -5.31
C MET A 98 -6.96 6.17 -5.33
N VAL A 99 -7.19 5.51 -4.21
CA VAL A 99 -7.11 4.05 -4.08
C VAL A 99 -8.50 3.43 -4.02
N TYR A 100 -8.61 2.15 -4.39
CA TYR A 100 -9.88 1.43 -4.49
C TYR A 100 -9.84 0.17 -3.64
N ILE A 101 -10.74 0.06 -2.66
CA ILE A 101 -10.90 -1.14 -1.82
C ILE A 101 -11.69 -2.18 -2.62
N LEU A 102 -11.04 -3.28 -2.95
CA LEU A 102 -11.60 -4.34 -3.80
C LEU A 102 -12.58 -5.22 -3.01
N GLN A 103 -13.55 -5.79 -3.73
CA GLN A 103 -14.46 -6.82 -3.20
C GLN A 103 -13.78 -8.19 -3.18
#